data_AF-A0A5C8U7L6-F1
#
_entry.id   AF-A0A5C8U7L6-F1
#
_cell.length_a   1.000
_cell.length_b   1.000
_cell.length_c   1.000
_cell.angle_alpha   90.00
_cell.angle_beta   90.00
_cell.angle_gamma   90.00
#
_symmetry.space_group_name_H-M   'P 1'
#
loop_
_entity.id
_entity.type
_entity.pdbx_description
1 polymer ?
#
loop_
_entity_poly.entity_id
_entity_poly.type
_entity_poly.pdbx_seq_one_letter_code
_entity_poly.pdbx_strand_id
1 'polypeptide(L)'
;MIRPKHLLILLAATSLGLLGACTSTEDRASARQPPQASAAPQAALAPPTAPSAPAFSGPVLDGGGTCTGAVPTAASAIAPGIGECELVRLKGRPPTDVLVGEGRSGREVQVLYNEPGAKELYFFVNNKLDRIVKS
;
A
#
# COMPACT_ATOMS: atom_id res chain seq x y z
N MET A 1 46.99 -18.60 27.65
CA MET A 1 46.01 -19.70 27.81
C MET A 1 45.02 -19.61 26.64
N ILE A 2 45.38 -20.04 25.42
CA ILE A 2 45.25 -21.38 24.80
C ILE A 2 43.80 -21.90 24.76
N ARG A 3 43.23 -21.89 23.53
CA ARG A 3 41.94 -22.48 23.11
C ARG A 3 41.98 -24.02 23.14
N PRO A 4 40.83 -24.69 23.31
CA PRO A 4 40.55 -25.99 22.66
C PRO A 4 39.30 -25.87 21.76
N LYS A 5 39.40 -26.06 20.44
CA LYS A 5 39.49 -27.31 19.66
C LYS A 5 38.18 -28.10 19.62
N HIS A 6 37.49 -27.92 18.50
CA HIS A 6 36.83 -28.93 17.67
C HIS A 6 36.37 -30.22 18.37
N LEU A 7 35.07 -30.33 18.64
CA LEU A 7 34.40 -31.62 18.61
C LEU A 7 33.43 -31.65 17.42
N LEU A 8 33.90 -32.38 16.43
CA LEU A 8 33.27 -32.85 15.21
C LEU A 8 32.10 -33.79 15.58
N ILE A 9 30.86 -33.50 15.18
CA ILE A 9 29.84 -34.55 15.00
C ILE A 9 29.14 -34.30 13.66
N LEU A 10 29.56 -35.09 12.68
CA LEU A 10 28.84 -35.39 11.45
C LEU A 10 27.60 -36.23 11.80
N LEU A 11 26.42 -35.82 11.35
CA LEU A 11 25.36 -36.74 10.95
C LEU A 11 24.69 -36.19 9.69
N ALA A 12 24.99 -36.89 8.59
CA ALA A 12 24.33 -36.78 7.31
C ALA A 12 23.00 -37.55 7.32
N ALA A 13 22.22 -37.30 6.26
CA ALA A 13 21.21 -38.17 5.64
C ALA A 13 19.73 -37.76 5.80
N THR A 14 19.25 -37.07 4.75
CA THR A 14 18.11 -37.46 3.89
C THR A 14 16.76 -37.81 4.52
N SER A 15 15.75 -36.99 4.19
CA SER A 15 14.37 -37.48 4.00
C SER A 15 13.72 -36.76 2.81
N LEU A 16 13.70 -37.46 1.67
CA LEU A 16 12.85 -37.21 0.51
C LEU A 16 11.52 -37.97 0.72
N GLY A 17 10.38 -37.32 0.49
CA GLY A 17 9.05 -37.93 0.36
C GLY A 17 8.06 -36.86 -0.12
N LEU A 18 7.77 -36.65 -1.41
CA LEU A 18 7.09 -37.47 -2.42
C LEU A 18 5.66 -37.91 -2.06
N LEU A 19 4.72 -37.36 -2.84
CA LEU A 19 3.48 -37.95 -3.38
C LEU A 19 2.21 -37.90 -2.51
N GLY A 20 1.38 -36.88 -2.79
CA GLY A 20 -0.04 -36.84 -2.44
C GLY A 20 -0.86 -36.24 -3.59
N ALA A 21 -0.99 -36.97 -4.70
CA ALA A 21 -1.94 -36.66 -5.77
C ALA A 21 -2.71 -37.95 -6.13
N CYS A 22 -3.82 -38.16 -5.43
CA CYS A 22 -4.76 -39.23 -5.74
C CYS A 22 -5.58 -38.84 -6.97
N THR A 23 -5.65 -39.78 -7.90
CA THR A 23 -6.27 -39.64 -9.21
C THR A 23 -7.74 -40.08 -9.18
N SER A 24 -8.50 -39.49 -10.10
CA SER A 24 -9.64 -40.04 -10.85
C SER A 24 -10.76 -40.81 -10.14
N THR A 25 -11.98 -40.27 -10.28
CA THR A 25 -13.14 -41.08 -10.71
C THR A 25 -13.93 -40.26 -11.71
N GLU A 26 -13.89 -40.69 -12.97
CA GLU A 26 -14.84 -40.31 -14.01
C GLU A 26 -16.13 -41.11 -13.80
N ASP A 27 -17.29 -40.45 -13.81
CA ASP A 27 -18.57 -41.13 -14.04
C ASP A 27 -19.27 -40.52 -15.27
N ARG A 28 -19.09 -41.27 -16.36
CA ARG A 28 -20.05 -41.73 -17.36
C ARG A 28 -20.95 -40.74 -18.13
N ALA A 29 -20.77 -40.87 -19.44
CA ALA A 29 -21.59 -40.36 -20.54
C ALA A 29 -23.03 -40.89 -20.60
N SER A 30 -23.97 -39.98 -20.89
CA SER A 30 -25.16 -40.09 -21.77
C SER A 30 -26.18 -39.02 -21.34
N ALA A 31 -26.80 -38.20 -22.17
CA ALA A 31 -26.97 -38.14 -23.61
C ALA A 31 -27.60 -36.77 -24.01
N ARG A 32 -27.57 -36.43 -25.31
CA ARG A 32 -28.34 -35.36 -26.02
C ARG A 32 -27.90 -33.92 -25.68
N GLN A 33 -27.51 -33.04 -26.62
CA GLN A 33 -28.10 -32.70 -27.93
C GLN A 33 -27.26 -31.58 -28.60
N PRO A 34 -26.96 -31.59 -29.91
CA PRO A 34 -26.71 -30.37 -30.69
C PRO A 34 -27.99 -29.96 -31.44
N PRO A 35 -28.17 -28.75 -32.01
CA PRO A 35 -27.22 -27.64 -32.22
C PRO A 35 -27.75 -26.33 -31.55
N GLN A 36 -27.03 -25.22 -31.47
CA GLN A 36 -27.02 -24.17 -32.50
C GLN A 36 -26.08 -23.05 -32.08
N ALA A 37 -25.25 -22.61 -33.02
CA ALA A 37 -24.54 -21.35 -32.96
C ALA A 37 -25.55 -20.19 -32.91
N SER A 38 -25.40 -19.31 -31.93
CA SER A 38 -25.90 -17.94 -32.00
C SER A 38 -24.82 -17.04 -31.44
N ALA A 39 -24.11 -16.39 -32.35
CA ALA A 39 -23.24 -15.27 -32.05
C ALA A 39 -24.08 -14.16 -31.43
N ALA A 40 -23.78 -13.82 -30.18
CA ALA A 40 -24.18 -12.54 -29.58
C ALA A 40 -22.88 -11.78 -29.28
N PRO A 41 -22.75 -10.49 -29.65
CA PRO A 41 -21.61 -9.70 -29.25
C PRO A 41 -21.62 -9.59 -27.73
N GLN A 42 -20.59 -10.13 -27.08
CA GLN A 42 -20.29 -9.82 -25.69
C GLN A 42 -19.98 -8.32 -25.64
N ALA A 43 -21.00 -7.51 -25.36
CA ALA A 43 -20.80 -6.15 -24.92
C ALA A 43 -19.97 -6.26 -23.64
N ALA A 44 -18.68 -5.98 -23.76
CA ALA A 44 -17.80 -5.82 -22.62
C ALA A 44 -18.43 -4.72 -21.75
N LEU A 45 -19.04 -5.12 -20.64
CA LEU A 45 -19.41 -4.20 -19.58
C LEU A 45 -18.10 -3.58 -19.11
N ALA A 46 -17.81 -2.38 -19.61
CA ALA A 46 -16.76 -1.55 -19.05
C ALA A 46 -17.02 -1.44 -17.54
N PRO A 47 -16.03 -1.74 -16.68
CA PRO A 47 -16.22 -1.56 -15.26
C PRO A 47 -16.58 -0.08 -15.00
N PRO A 48 -17.53 0.21 -14.09
CA PRO A 48 -17.87 1.58 -13.77
C PRO A 48 -16.60 2.30 -13.33
N THR A 49 -16.24 3.36 -14.04
CA THR A 49 -15.13 4.22 -13.67
C THR A 49 -15.50 4.82 -12.32
N ALA A 50 -14.88 4.32 -11.25
CA ALA A 50 -15.08 4.89 -9.92
C ALA A 50 -14.78 6.38 -10.00
N PRO A 51 -15.61 7.26 -9.41
CA PRO A 51 -15.34 8.68 -9.43
C PRO A 51 -13.96 8.92 -8.82
N SER A 52 -13.06 9.50 -9.62
CA SER A 52 -11.81 10.06 -9.14
C SER A 52 -12.17 10.98 -7.97
N ALA A 53 -11.60 10.71 -6.79
CA ALA A 53 -11.80 11.56 -5.62
C ALA A 53 -11.64 13.02 -6.06
N PRO A 54 -12.50 13.94 -5.57
CA PRO A 54 -12.44 15.34 -6.00
C PRO A 54 -11.01 15.84 -5.90
N ALA A 55 -10.46 16.31 -7.02
CA ALA A 55 -9.08 16.74 -7.10
C ALA A 55 -8.86 17.89 -6.12
N PHE A 56 -8.21 17.59 -5.00
CA PHE A 56 -7.87 18.61 -4.02
C PHE A 56 -6.98 19.65 -4.69
N SER A 57 -7.45 20.90 -4.71
CA SER A 57 -6.83 22.03 -5.42
C SER A 57 -6.14 23.01 -4.47
N GLY A 58 -5.67 22.53 -3.31
CA GLY A 58 -4.93 23.35 -2.33
C GLY A 58 -3.41 23.23 -2.47
N PRO A 59 -2.63 23.97 -1.66
CA PRO A 59 -1.17 23.84 -1.65
C PRO A 59 -0.76 22.44 -1.25
N VAL A 60 0.33 21.97 -1.85
CA VAL A 60 0.90 20.64 -1.60
C VAL A 60 2.32 20.78 -1.06
N LEU A 61 2.77 19.73 -0.37
CA LEU A 61 4.15 19.65 0.11
C LEU A 61 5.03 19.05 -0.98
N ASP A 62 6.12 19.72 -1.34
CA ASP A 62 7.13 19.15 -2.23
C ASP A 62 8.06 18.17 -1.51
N GLY A 63 8.92 17.47 -2.26
CA GLY A 63 9.89 16.54 -1.70
C GLY A 63 10.97 17.20 -0.81
N GLY A 64 11.06 18.54 -0.80
CA GLY A 64 11.93 19.30 0.09
C GLY A 64 11.25 19.74 1.38
N GLY A 65 9.97 19.39 1.58
CA GLY A 65 9.20 19.80 2.76
C GLY A 65 8.71 21.24 2.70
N THR A 66 8.66 21.86 1.52
CA THR A 66 8.14 23.22 1.33
C THR A 66 6.73 23.20 0.73
N CYS A 67 5.89 24.12 1.19
CA CYS A 67 4.54 24.31 0.66
C CYS A 67 4.55 25.10 -0.64
N THR A 68 3.85 24.61 -1.66
CA THR A 68 3.78 25.25 -2.99
C THR A 68 2.92 26.52 -3.03
N GLY A 69 2.24 26.88 -1.95
CA GLY A 69 1.36 28.04 -1.89
C GLY A 69 0.89 28.39 -0.49
N ALA A 70 -0.07 29.32 -0.41
CA ALA A 70 -0.61 29.83 0.84
C ALA A 70 -1.30 28.73 1.65
N VAL A 71 -0.84 28.52 2.88
CA VAL A 71 -1.29 27.42 3.75
C VAL A 71 -2.66 27.73 4.36
N PRO A 72 -3.67 26.86 4.21
CA PRO A 72 -4.96 27.00 4.88
C PRO A 72 -4.82 26.96 6.41
N THR A 73 -5.73 27.66 7.10
CA THR A 73 -5.76 27.75 8.56
C THR A 73 -7.04 27.17 9.17
N ALA A 74 -7.78 26.36 8.42
CA ALA A 74 -9.06 25.81 8.85
C ALA A 74 -8.88 24.71 9.93
N ALA A 75 -7.85 23.88 9.82
CA ALA A 75 -7.57 22.84 10.80
C ALA A 75 -6.98 23.42 12.09
N SER A 76 -7.58 23.05 13.24
CA SER A 76 -7.09 23.38 14.58
C SER A 76 -6.31 22.25 15.25
N ALA A 77 -6.39 21.03 14.73
CA ALA A 77 -5.70 19.85 15.24
C ALA A 77 -5.28 18.91 14.11
N ILE A 78 -4.30 18.05 14.38
CA ILE A 78 -3.81 17.05 13.41
C ILE A 78 -4.69 15.80 13.49
N ALA A 79 -5.51 15.59 12.46
CA ALA A 79 -6.41 14.45 12.32
C ALA A 79 -6.64 14.11 10.84
N PRO A 80 -7.09 12.89 10.49
CA PRO A 80 -7.43 12.55 9.12
C PRO A 80 -8.33 13.60 8.45
N GLY A 81 -8.05 13.92 7.19
CA GLY A 81 -8.77 14.92 6.39
C GLY A 81 -8.14 16.31 6.31
N ILE A 82 -7.11 16.62 7.11
CA ILE A 82 -6.34 17.86 6.95
C ILE A 82 -5.44 17.81 5.70
N GLY A 83 -5.05 18.97 5.18
CA GLY A 83 -4.07 19.06 4.09
C GLY A 83 -2.62 18.90 4.54
N GLU A 84 -1.72 18.55 3.61
CA GLU A 84 -0.28 18.39 3.85
C GLU A 84 0.36 19.65 4.45
N CYS A 85 0.04 20.81 3.90
CA CYS A 85 0.57 22.07 4.39
C CYS A 85 -0.02 22.49 5.74
N GLU A 86 -1.25 22.08 6.04
CA GLU A 86 -1.83 22.30 7.37
C GLU A 86 -1.10 21.48 8.43
N LEU A 87 -0.65 20.26 8.09
CA LEU A 87 0.21 19.47 8.98
C LEU A 87 1.49 20.26 9.30
N VAL A 88 2.21 20.78 8.30
CA VAL A 88 3.46 21.55 8.53
C VAL A 88 3.20 22.76 9.43
N ARG A 89 2.12 23.50 9.17
CA ARG A 89 1.72 24.63 10.03
C ARG A 89 1.43 24.20 11.46
N LEU A 90 0.69 23.11 11.65
CA LEU A 90 0.31 22.60 12.97
C LEU A 90 1.51 21.99 13.73
N LYS A 91 2.47 21.39 13.03
CA LYS A 91 3.73 20.90 13.63
C LYS A 91 4.68 22.04 13.98
N GLY A 92 4.57 23.19 13.30
CA GLY A 92 5.34 24.40 13.58
C GLY A 92 6.83 24.29 13.24
N ARG A 93 7.24 23.23 12.54
CA ARG A 93 8.62 22.95 12.13
C ARG A 93 8.62 22.20 10.81
N PRO A 94 9.70 22.28 10.01
CA PRO A 94 9.78 21.50 8.77
C PRO A 94 9.79 20.00 9.09
N PRO A 95 9.28 19.17 8.16
CA PRO A 95 9.37 17.73 8.27
C PRO A 95 10.83 17.27 8.27
N THR A 96 11.08 16.12 8.89
CA THR A 96 12.39 15.47 8.84
C THR A 96 12.66 14.91 7.44
N ASP A 97 11.64 14.30 6.84
CA ASP A 97 11.71 13.71 5.51
C ASP A 97 10.33 13.71 4.86
N VAL A 98 10.30 13.79 3.53
CA VAL A 98 9.08 13.78 2.72
C VAL A 98 9.30 12.87 1.52
N LEU A 99 8.50 11.80 1.45
CA LEU A 99 8.46 10.92 0.29
C LEU A 99 7.19 11.21 -0.50
N VAL A 100 7.35 11.73 -1.72
CA VAL A 100 6.26 11.96 -2.67
C VAL A 100 6.26 10.85 -3.69
N GLY A 101 5.09 10.26 -3.93
CA GLY A 101 4.91 9.23 -4.94
C GLY A 101 3.49 9.19 -5.49
N GLU A 102 3.24 8.19 -6.32
CA GLU A 102 1.92 7.87 -6.86
C GLU A 102 1.57 6.44 -6.46
N GLY A 103 0.38 6.26 -5.90
CA GLY A 103 -0.19 4.96 -5.58
C GLY A 103 -1.47 4.70 -6.34
N ARG A 104 -2.20 3.67 -5.92
CA ARG A 104 -3.41 3.20 -6.63
C ARG A 104 -4.50 4.26 -6.71
N SER A 105 -4.53 5.15 -5.73
CA SER A 105 -5.56 6.17 -5.59
C SER A 105 -5.10 7.55 -6.08
N GLY A 106 -3.91 7.67 -6.68
CA GLY A 106 -3.35 8.93 -7.13
C GLY A 106 -2.12 9.33 -6.32
N ARG A 107 -1.98 10.62 -6.02
CA ARG A 107 -0.81 11.15 -5.30
C ARG A 107 -0.79 10.67 -3.86
N GLU A 108 0.34 10.12 -3.44
CA GLU A 108 0.59 9.70 -2.07
C GLU A 108 1.81 10.42 -1.51
N VAL A 109 1.70 10.91 -0.27
CA VAL A 109 2.82 11.57 0.42
C VAL A 109 3.00 10.96 1.79
N GLN A 110 4.24 10.62 2.13
CA GLN A 110 4.63 10.20 3.47
C GLN A 110 5.49 11.29 4.08
N VAL A 111 5.07 11.80 5.23
CA VAL A 111 5.78 12.87 5.94
C VAL A 111 6.27 12.32 7.28
N LEU A 112 7.58 12.38 7.51
CA LEU A 112 8.22 11.95 8.74
C LEU A 112 8.51 13.15 9.65
N TYR A 113 8.16 13.02 10.92
CA TYR A 113 8.67 13.87 12.00
C TYR A 113 9.37 13.01 13.06
N ASN A 114 10.63 13.30 13.33
CA ASN A 114 11.32 12.78 14.51
C ASN A 114 10.94 13.65 15.72
N GLU A 115 10.12 13.11 16.61
CA GLU A 115 9.81 13.69 17.92
C GLU A 115 10.81 13.21 18.98
N PRO A 116 11.00 13.97 20.07
CA PRO A 116 11.76 13.47 21.20
C PRO A 116 11.15 12.17 21.74
N GLY A 117 11.82 11.05 21.52
CA GLY A 117 11.40 9.73 22.01
C GLY A 117 10.38 8.99 21.15
N ALA A 118 9.99 9.51 19.99
CA ALA A 118 9.09 8.81 19.05
C ALA A 118 9.29 9.27 17.60
N LYS A 119 8.86 8.44 16.65
CA LYS A 119 8.72 8.83 15.24
C LYS A 119 7.24 8.91 14.89
N GLU A 120 6.86 9.94 14.15
CA GLU A 120 5.51 10.09 13.62
C GLU A 120 5.56 10.11 12.09
N LEU A 121 4.88 9.15 11.46
CA LEU A 121 4.68 9.08 10.01
C LEU A 121 3.23 9.43 9.68
N TYR A 122 3.08 10.40 8.78
CA TYR A 122 1.79 10.90 8.31
C TYR A 122 1.63 10.50 6.84
N PHE A 123 0.55 9.77 6.55
CA PHE A 123 0.27 9.26 5.21
C PHE A 123 -0.85 10.06 4.58
N PHE A 124 -0.58 10.68 3.44
CA PHE A 124 -1.56 11.44 2.68
C PHE A 124 -1.93 10.68 1.42
N VAL A 125 -3.22 10.67 1.10
CA VAL A 125 -3.76 10.17 -0.16
C VAL A 125 -4.58 11.29 -0.76
N ASN A 126 -4.29 11.65 -2.01
CA ASN A 126 -4.94 12.77 -2.70
C ASN A 126 -4.93 14.07 -1.87
N ASN A 127 -3.78 14.39 -1.29
CA ASN A 127 -3.53 15.59 -0.49
C ASN A 127 -4.34 15.68 0.81
N LYS A 128 -4.88 14.56 1.30
CA LYS A 128 -5.62 14.46 2.55
C LYS A 128 -4.96 13.47 3.48
N LEU A 129 -4.79 13.85 4.75
CA LEU A 129 -4.25 12.96 5.77
C LEU A 129 -5.18 11.75 5.89
N ASP A 130 -4.66 10.57 5.59
CA ASP A 130 -5.38 9.30 5.69
C ASP A 130 -5.18 8.68 7.06
N ARG A 131 -3.91 8.53 7.48
CA ARG A 131 -3.56 7.91 8.75
C ARG A 131 -2.24 8.42 9.33
N ILE A 132 -2.06 8.11 10.61
CA ILE A 132 -0.89 8.47 11.41
C ILE A 132 -0.33 7.19 12.03
N VAL A 133 0.96 6.95 11.88
CA VAL A 133 1.68 5.86 12.51
C VAL A 133 2.69 6.45 13.48
N LYS A 134 2.70 5.96 14.73
CA LYS A 134 3.66 6.36 15.76
C LYS A 134 4.47 5.16 16.20
N SER A 135 5.78 5.33 16.35
CA SER A 135 6.71 4.28 16.78
C SER A 135 7.81 4.79 17.68
#